data_AF-A0A496A1J1-F1
#
_entry.id   AF-A0A496A1J1-F1
#
_cell.length_a   1.000
_cell.length_b   1.000
_cell.length_c   1.000
_cell.angle_alpha   90.00
_cell.angle_beta   90.00
_cell.angle_gamma   90.00
#
_symmetry.space_group_name_H-M   'P 1'
#
loop_
_entity.id
_entity.type
_entity.pdbx_description
1 polymer ?
#
loop_
_entity_poly.entity_id
_entity_poly.type
_entity_poly.pdbx_seq_one_letter_code
_entity_poly.pdbx_strand_id
1 'polypeptide(L)'
;MKIWIVFGICALMLTGCTSAEYQKMQAERDQLLKNYEDLREEHNELKIKTGVIDKLLGKWKFLNLEIEESDVSEEIAETKAALYALDLKHLALEFFEEKGIYNYRGENGNTEVSGQFTVITVRYGDEPFPFIRFIRRSGPEISQLLFAASSDGKPLGLSGARGLDTAKEMSIAVTEDRLYLTMHGKMQLSPNGWVQSGGVRCYFERSAE
;
A
#
# COMPACT_ATOMS: atom_id res chain seq x y z
N MET A 1 36.91 -21.97 -62.84
CA MET A 1 36.02 -20.80 -62.65
C MET A 1 34.67 -21.11 -61.96
N LYS A 2 34.10 -22.32 -62.00
CA LYS A 2 32.79 -22.60 -61.34
C LYS A 2 32.82 -22.71 -59.80
N ILE A 3 33.94 -23.08 -59.19
CA ILE A 3 34.07 -23.26 -57.72
C ILE A 3 34.06 -21.92 -56.95
N TRP A 4 34.54 -20.84 -57.57
CA TRP A 4 34.64 -19.53 -56.90
C TRP A 4 33.29 -18.80 -56.77
N ILE A 5 32.32 -19.12 -57.63
CA ILE A 5 30.98 -18.52 -57.57
C ILE A 5 30.16 -19.13 -56.43
N VAL A 6 30.34 -20.42 -56.13
CA VAL A 6 29.63 -21.11 -55.05
C VAL A 6 30.05 -20.59 -53.67
N PHE A 7 31.35 -20.30 -53.48
CA PHE A 7 31.84 -19.73 -52.21
C PHE A 7 31.33 -18.30 -51.95
N GLY A 8 31.14 -17.48 -53.00
CA GLY A 8 30.57 -16.13 -52.86
C GLY A 8 29.10 -16.13 -52.43
N ILE A 9 28.30 -17.10 -52.92
CA ILE A 9 26.88 -17.22 -52.57
C ILE A 9 26.70 -17.77 -51.14
N CYS A 10 27.55 -18.70 -50.69
CA CYS A 10 27.52 -19.20 -49.31
C CYS A 10 27.92 -18.13 -48.27
N ALA A 11 28.85 -17.24 -48.60
CA ALA A 11 29.25 -16.15 -47.70
C ALA A 11 28.15 -15.08 -47.52
N LEU A 12 27.34 -14.82 -48.56
CA LEU A 12 26.21 -13.89 -48.51
C LEU A 12 25.00 -14.46 -47.73
N MET A 13 24.76 -15.77 -47.81
CA MET A 13 23.70 -16.44 -47.03
C MET A 13 24.02 -16.49 -45.52
N LEU A 14 25.29 -16.70 -45.14
CA LEU A 14 25.71 -16.74 -43.72
C LEU A 14 25.72 -15.36 -43.04
N THR A 15 26.02 -14.30 -43.79
CA THR A 15 25.96 -12.92 -43.30
C THR A 15 24.53 -12.37 -43.25
N GLY A 16 23.65 -12.81 -44.16
CA GLY A 16 22.23 -12.46 -44.16
C GLY A 16 21.47 -13.01 -42.95
N CYS A 17 21.61 -14.31 -42.63
CA CYS A 17 20.86 -14.93 -41.53
C CYS A 17 21.30 -14.43 -40.14
N THR A 18 22.60 -14.21 -39.93
CA THR A 18 23.13 -13.67 -38.67
C THR A 18 22.71 -12.22 -38.43
N SER A 19 22.57 -11.42 -39.50
CA SER A 19 22.11 -10.03 -39.39
C SER A 19 20.62 -9.91 -39.02
N ALA A 20 19.76 -10.79 -39.54
CA ALA A 20 18.34 -10.80 -39.25
C ALA A 20 18.04 -11.28 -37.82
N GLU A 21 18.74 -12.30 -37.35
CA GLU A 21 18.66 -12.76 -35.96
C GLU A 21 19.19 -11.71 -34.99
N TYR A 22 20.29 -11.04 -35.34
CA TYR A 22 20.83 -9.94 -34.54
C TYR A 22 19.88 -8.74 -34.46
N GLN A 23 19.27 -8.34 -35.58
CA GLN A 23 18.25 -7.29 -35.61
C GLN A 23 17.02 -7.65 -34.78
N LYS A 24 16.58 -8.92 -34.84
CA LYS A 24 15.45 -9.40 -34.03
C LYS A 24 15.77 -9.38 -32.54
N MET A 25 16.96 -9.87 -32.16
CA MET A 25 17.42 -9.85 -30.77
C MET A 25 17.59 -8.43 -30.22
N GLN A 26 18.02 -7.49 -31.07
CA GLN A 26 18.14 -6.09 -30.69
C GLN A 26 16.77 -5.43 -30.52
N ALA A 27 15.81 -5.73 -31.40
CA ALA A 27 14.43 -5.28 -31.24
C ALA A 27 13.75 -5.85 -29.99
N GLU A 28 13.97 -7.13 -29.68
CA GLU A 28 13.47 -7.77 -28.44
C GLU A 28 14.09 -7.12 -27.20
N ARG A 29 15.41 -6.84 -27.22
CA ARG A 29 16.09 -6.13 -26.14
C ARG A 29 15.55 -4.71 -25.95
N ASP A 30 15.37 -3.97 -27.03
CA ASP A 30 14.85 -2.60 -27.00
C ASP A 30 13.40 -2.58 -26.52
N GLN A 31 12.60 -3.57 -26.91
CA GLN A 31 11.23 -3.75 -26.42
C GLN A 31 11.20 -4.08 -24.92
N LEU A 32 12.09 -4.94 -24.44
CA LEU A 32 12.21 -5.26 -23.01
C LEU A 32 12.67 -4.05 -22.19
N LEU A 33 13.65 -3.30 -22.69
CA LEU A 33 14.12 -2.05 -22.08
C LEU A 33 12.99 -1.04 -21.98
N LYS A 34 12.24 -0.85 -23.08
CA LYS A 34 11.11 0.05 -23.11
C LYS A 34 10.00 -0.38 -22.14
N ASN A 35 9.63 -1.66 -22.13
CA ASN A 35 8.66 -2.18 -21.16
C ASN A 35 9.14 -1.98 -19.72
N TYR A 36 10.43 -2.17 -19.46
CA TYR A 36 11.01 -1.94 -18.13
C TYR A 36 10.99 -0.45 -17.74
N GLU A 37 11.30 0.45 -18.68
CA GLU A 37 11.24 1.90 -18.48
C GLU A 37 9.80 2.38 -18.26
N ASP A 38 8.85 1.88 -19.06
CA ASP A 38 7.41 2.17 -18.93
C ASP A 38 6.89 1.69 -17.56
N LEU A 39 7.23 0.46 -17.14
CA LEU A 39 6.89 -0.07 -15.81
C LEU A 39 7.56 0.71 -14.68
N ARG A 40 8.78 1.20 -14.89
CA ARG A 40 9.51 2.01 -13.90
C ARG A 40 8.89 3.40 -13.76
N GLU A 41 8.40 3.98 -14.85
CA GLU A 41 7.72 5.29 -14.87
C GLU A 41 6.31 5.19 -14.27
N GLU A 42 5.58 4.11 -14.56
CA GLU A 42 4.29 3.78 -13.95
C GLU A 42 4.43 3.56 -12.43
N HIS A 43 5.44 2.82 -12.01
CA HIS A 43 5.77 2.56 -10.60
C HIS A 43 6.74 3.58 -10.00
N ASN A 44 6.76 4.81 -10.51
CA ASN A 44 7.54 5.89 -9.90
C ASN A 44 6.95 6.22 -8.53
N GLU A 45 7.72 5.98 -7.47
CA GLU A 45 7.32 6.15 -6.08
C GLU A 45 6.81 7.57 -5.79
N LEU A 46 7.39 8.58 -6.46
CA LEU A 46 6.96 9.96 -6.31
C LEU A 46 5.55 10.17 -6.88
N LYS A 47 5.24 9.59 -8.03
CA LYS A 47 3.93 9.68 -8.68
C LYS A 47 2.86 9.00 -7.85
N ILE A 48 3.16 7.84 -7.29
CA ILE A 48 2.27 7.12 -6.37
C ILE A 48 2.04 7.94 -5.10
N LYS A 49 3.12 8.43 -4.48
CA LYS A 49 3.05 9.25 -3.28
C LYS A 49 2.18 10.49 -3.50
N THR A 50 2.43 11.24 -4.56
CA THR A 50 1.65 12.44 -4.91
C THR A 50 0.20 12.07 -5.19
N GLY A 51 -0.07 11.03 -5.99
CA GLY A 51 -1.44 10.58 -6.27
C GLY A 51 -2.22 10.12 -5.04
N VAL A 52 -1.55 9.50 -4.06
CA VAL A 52 -2.15 9.16 -2.75
C VAL A 52 -2.42 10.42 -1.94
N ILE A 53 -1.45 11.34 -1.84
CA ILE A 53 -1.60 12.58 -1.06
C ILE A 53 -2.73 13.43 -1.62
N ASP A 54 -2.76 13.68 -2.92
CA ASP A 54 -3.76 14.54 -3.58
C ASP A 54 -5.17 14.02 -3.29
N LYS A 55 -5.35 12.70 -3.33
CA LYS A 55 -6.63 12.05 -3.02
C LYS A 55 -6.91 12.00 -1.53
N LEU A 56 -5.91 12.00 -0.65
CA LEU A 56 -6.07 11.89 0.79
C LEU A 56 -6.54 13.20 1.44
N LEU A 57 -6.17 14.36 0.89
CA LEU A 57 -6.49 15.66 1.49
C LEU A 57 -8.01 15.89 1.61
N GLY A 58 -8.48 16.33 2.77
CA GLY A 58 -9.89 16.58 3.06
C GLY A 58 -10.38 15.79 4.26
N LYS A 59 -11.71 15.78 4.44
CA LYS A 59 -12.39 15.19 5.59
C LYS A 59 -12.96 13.81 5.27
N TRP A 60 -12.83 12.92 6.21
CA TRP A 60 -13.18 11.51 6.11
C TRP A 60 -13.97 11.09 7.34
N LYS A 61 -15.10 10.43 7.14
CA LYS A 61 -15.95 9.89 8.20
C LYS A 61 -15.85 8.38 8.21
N PHE A 62 -15.74 7.82 9.40
CA PHE A 62 -15.70 6.39 9.58
C PHE A 62 -16.99 5.74 9.07
N LEU A 63 -16.82 4.64 8.34
CA LEU A 63 -17.91 3.85 7.77
C LEU A 63 -18.00 2.49 8.44
N ASN A 64 -16.88 1.77 8.48
CA ASN A 64 -16.84 0.39 8.94
C ASN A 64 -15.44 -0.02 9.39
N LEU A 65 -15.36 -1.15 10.08
CA LEU A 65 -14.13 -1.80 10.49
C LEU A 65 -14.21 -3.28 10.16
N GLU A 66 -13.11 -3.84 9.66
CA GLU A 66 -12.95 -5.28 9.46
C GLU A 66 -11.78 -5.80 10.28
N ILE A 67 -11.95 -6.99 10.84
CA ILE A 67 -10.93 -7.69 11.61
C ILE A 67 -10.67 -9.01 10.90
N GLU A 68 -9.42 -9.23 10.53
CA GLU A 68 -8.94 -10.52 10.08
C GLU A 68 -8.15 -11.14 11.25
N GLU A 69 -8.64 -12.25 11.81
CA GLU A 69 -7.99 -13.00 12.88
C GLU A 69 -7.80 -14.46 12.41
N SER A 70 -6.57 -14.95 12.36
CA SER A 70 -6.26 -16.29 11.82
C SER A 70 -6.79 -17.47 12.67
N ASP A 71 -7.04 -17.21 13.95
CA ASP A 71 -7.30 -18.26 14.95
C ASP A 71 -8.75 -18.27 15.45
N VAL A 72 -9.62 -17.47 14.83
CA VAL A 72 -11.00 -17.23 15.29
C VAL A 72 -11.95 -17.42 14.11
N SER A 73 -13.16 -17.93 14.37
CA SER A 73 -14.17 -18.07 13.31
C SER A 73 -14.59 -16.71 12.77
N GLU A 74 -14.93 -16.66 11.48
CA GLU A 74 -15.39 -15.46 10.78
C GLU A 74 -16.53 -14.76 11.54
N GLU A 75 -17.52 -15.52 12.03
CA GLU A 75 -18.64 -14.99 12.82
C GLU A 75 -18.22 -14.24 14.10
N ILE A 76 -17.18 -14.72 14.80
CA ILE A 76 -16.69 -14.04 16.01
C ILE A 76 -15.90 -12.78 15.62
N ALA A 77 -15.12 -12.83 14.54
CA ALA A 77 -14.39 -11.68 14.03
C ALA A 77 -15.35 -10.56 13.57
N GLU A 78 -16.42 -10.91 12.85
CA GLU A 78 -17.49 -10.00 12.44
C GLU A 78 -18.21 -9.39 13.65
N THR A 79 -18.55 -10.20 14.65
CA THR A 79 -19.22 -9.73 15.87
C THR A 79 -18.35 -8.74 16.64
N LYS A 80 -17.05 -9.04 16.77
CA LYS A 80 -16.07 -8.12 17.37
C LYS A 80 -15.98 -6.82 16.57
N ALA A 81 -15.84 -6.92 15.25
CA ALA A 81 -15.73 -5.77 14.37
C ALA A 81 -16.96 -4.85 14.47
N ALA A 82 -18.17 -5.43 14.48
CA ALA A 82 -19.41 -4.70 14.67
C ALA A 82 -19.48 -3.98 16.03
N LEU A 83 -19.01 -4.62 17.10
CA LEU A 83 -18.97 -4.01 18.43
C LEU A 83 -18.02 -2.81 18.45
N TYR A 84 -16.82 -2.94 17.87
CA TYR A 84 -15.86 -1.83 17.81
C TYR A 84 -16.29 -0.71 16.86
N ALA A 85 -16.98 -1.02 15.77
CA ALA A 85 -17.53 -0.01 14.88
C ALA A 85 -18.49 0.94 15.62
N LEU A 86 -19.16 0.50 16.69
CA LEU A 86 -19.99 1.37 17.54
C LEU A 86 -19.17 2.40 18.31
N ASP A 87 -17.97 2.05 18.78
CA ASP A 87 -17.07 2.96 19.48
C ASP A 87 -16.43 3.98 18.52
N LEU A 88 -16.35 3.63 17.24
CA LEU A 88 -15.78 4.45 16.18
C LEU A 88 -16.83 5.22 15.36
N LYS A 89 -18.13 5.12 15.70
CA LYS A 89 -19.21 5.73 14.91
C LYS A 89 -19.10 7.26 14.73
N HIS A 90 -18.36 7.93 15.60
CA HIS A 90 -18.11 9.37 15.54
C HIS A 90 -16.67 9.70 15.13
N LEU A 91 -15.91 8.69 14.69
CA LEU A 91 -14.56 8.87 14.22
C LEU A 91 -14.58 9.65 12.90
N ALA A 92 -13.87 10.78 12.89
CA ALA A 92 -13.57 11.53 11.70
C ALA A 92 -12.08 11.86 11.63
N LEU A 93 -11.55 11.93 10.41
CA LEU A 93 -10.18 12.33 10.12
C LEU A 93 -10.20 13.49 9.13
N GLU A 94 -9.28 14.42 9.31
CA GLU A 94 -9.01 15.49 8.37
C GLU A 94 -7.53 15.48 8.03
N PHE A 95 -7.22 15.48 6.73
CA PHE A 95 -5.86 15.63 6.21
C PHE A 95 -5.77 16.95 5.46
N PHE A 96 -4.77 17.75 5.77
CA PHE A 96 -4.63 19.08 5.18
C PHE A 96 -3.17 19.44 4.99
N GLU A 97 -2.91 20.32 4.04
CA GLU A 97 -1.60 20.91 3.83
C GLU A 97 -1.57 22.32 4.42
N GLU A 98 -0.55 22.62 5.22
CA GLU A 98 -0.26 23.97 5.66
C GLU A 98 1.22 24.29 5.39
N LYS A 99 1.48 25.28 4.52
CA LYS A 99 2.84 25.77 4.21
C LYS A 99 3.79 24.66 3.73
N GLY A 100 3.35 23.75 2.87
CA GLY A 100 4.16 22.63 2.38
C GLY A 100 4.33 21.48 3.37
N ILE A 101 3.63 21.51 4.50
CA ILE A 101 3.65 20.46 5.52
C ILE A 101 2.29 19.77 5.54
N TYR A 102 2.31 18.45 5.45
CA TYR A 102 1.12 17.61 5.54
C TYR A 102 0.77 17.31 7.00
N ASN A 103 -0.43 17.72 7.40
CA ASN A 103 -0.94 17.62 8.76
C ASN A 103 -2.22 16.78 8.78
N TYR A 104 -2.49 16.19 9.94
CA TYR A 104 -3.74 15.50 10.18
C TYR A 104 -4.38 15.94 11.50
N ARG A 105 -5.69 15.82 11.56
CA ARG A 105 -6.50 15.86 12.77
C ARG A 105 -7.41 14.65 12.78
N GLY A 106 -7.64 14.08 13.95
CA GLY A 106 -8.65 13.06 14.15
C GLY A 106 -9.48 13.39 15.37
N GLU A 107 -10.76 13.08 15.30
CA GLU A 107 -11.70 13.23 16.40
C GLU A 107 -12.53 11.97 16.53
N ASN A 108 -12.82 11.55 17.76
CA ASN A 108 -13.81 10.53 18.05
C ASN A 108 -14.48 10.87 19.40
N GLY A 109 -15.69 11.44 19.34
CA GLY A 109 -16.38 11.94 20.52
C GLY A 109 -15.58 13.05 21.22
N ASN A 110 -15.12 12.79 22.45
CA ASN A 110 -14.33 13.75 23.24
C ASN A 110 -12.81 13.59 23.06
N THR A 111 -12.38 12.65 22.21
CA THR A 111 -10.97 12.38 21.98
C THR A 111 -10.51 13.07 20.71
N GLU A 112 -9.50 13.93 20.81
CA GLU A 112 -8.88 14.57 19.66
C GLU A 112 -7.40 14.19 19.56
N VAL A 113 -6.92 14.05 18.33
CA VAL A 113 -5.51 13.81 17.99
C VAL A 113 -5.11 14.77 16.87
N SER A 114 -3.86 15.22 16.88
CA SER A 114 -3.32 15.97 15.75
C SER A 114 -1.83 15.71 15.56
N GLY A 115 -1.35 15.95 14.35
CA GLY A 115 0.06 15.79 14.04
C GLY A 115 0.38 16.03 12.57
N GLN A 116 1.53 15.51 12.17
CA GLN A 116 1.95 15.49 10.77
C GLN A 116 1.81 14.07 10.21
N PHE A 117 1.68 13.96 8.90
CA PHE A 117 1.76 12.66 8.23
C PHE A 117 2.76 12.69 7.08
N THR A 118 3.27 11.51 6.73
CA THR A 118 4.01 11.31 5.49
C THR A 118 3.53 10.02 4.84
N VAL A 119 3.40 10.05 3.52
CA VAL A 119 3.23 8.84 2.71
C VAL A 119 4.62 8.38 2.26
N ILE A 120 4.89 7.10 2.47
CA ILE A 120 6.07 6.39 2.00
C ILE A 120 5.62 5.23 1.13
N THR A 121 6.49 4.76 0.24
CA THR A 121 6.20 3.62 -0.61
C THR A 121 7.27 2.57 -0.35
N VAL A 122 6.84 1.34 -0.07
CA VAL A 122 7.72 0.18 0.11
C VAL A 122 7.49 -0.77 -1.05
N ARG A 123 8.55 -1.33 -1.64
CA ARG A 123 8.42 -2.31 -2.72
C ARG A 123 8.46 -3.74 -2.16
N TYR A 124 7.51 -4.56 -2.59
CA TYR A 124 7.56 -6.01 -2.41
C TYR A 124 7.63 -6.65 -3.80
N GLY A 125 8.84 -7.12 -4.16
CA GLY A 125 9.13 -7.46 -5.55
C GLY A 125 9.10 -6.20 -6.43
N ASP A 126 8.35 -6.25 -7.53
CA ASP A 126 8.19 -5.12 -8.46
C ASP A 126 7.00 -4.21 -8.12
N GLU A 127 6.15 -4.60 -7.17
CA GLU A 127 4.94 -3.87 -6.81
C GLU A 127 5.20 -2.85 -5.68
N PRO A 128 4.90 -1.57 -5.90
CA PRO A 128 4.98 -0.52 -4.87
C PRO A 128 3.72 -0.48 -3.99
N PHE A 129 3.91 -0.54 -2.68
CA PHE A 129 2.84 -0.47 -1.68
C PHE A 129 2.95 0.82 -0.87
N PRO A 130 1.93 1.70 -0.90
CA PRO A 130 1.93 2.92 -0.11
C PRO A 130 1.58 2.66 1.36
N PHE A 131 2.33 3.30 2.24
CA PHE A 131 2.12 3.36 3.68
C PHE A 131 2.01 4.80 4.14
N ILE A 132 1.19 5.04 5.15
CA ILE A 132 1.10 6.31 5.87
C ILE A 132 1.77 6.18 7.23
N ARG A 133 2.61 7.14 7.56
CA ARG A 133 3.23 7.30 8.87
C ARG A 133 2.69 8.56 9.52
N PHE A 134 2.21 8.41 10.74
CA PHE A 134 1.70 9.51 11.55
C PHE A 134 2.73 9.94 12.60
N ILE A 135 2.99 11.24 12.64
CA ILE A 135 3.90 11.88 13.59
C ILE A 135 3.03 12.72 14.52
N ARG A 136 2.69 12.13 15.66
CA ARG A 136 1.82 12.73 16.66
C ARG A 136 2.40 14.03 17.23
N ARG A 137 1.58 15.06 17.33
CA ARG A 137 1.86 16.31 18.06
C ARG A 137 1.03 16.43 19.33
N SER A 138 -0.23 16.04 19.30
CA SER A 138 -1.13 16.06 20.47
C SER A 138 -2.09 14.86 20.47
N GLY A 139 -2.69 14.57 21.62
CA GLY A 139 -3.67 13.49 21.79
C GLY A 139 -3.06 12.09 21.99
N PRO A 140 -3.87 11.02 21.90
CA PRO A 140 -3.40 9.64 21.93
C PRO A 140 -2.66 9.26 20.63
N GLU A 141 -2.11 8.05 20.55
CA GLU A 141 -1.61 7.55 19.26
C GLU A 141 -2.76 7.36 18.28
N ILE A 142 -2.51 7.62 16.99
CA ILE A 142 -3.56 7.50 15.97
C ILE A 142 -4.09 6.06 15.90
N SER A 143 -3.27 5.05 16.15
CA SER A 143 -3.67 3.64 16.21
C SER A 143 -4.67 3.38 17.33
N GLN A 144 -4.54 4.08 18.46
CA GLN A 144 -5.47 3.98 19.60
C GLN A 144 -6.81 4.63 19.27
N LEU A 145 -6.80 5.72 18.50
CA LEU A 145 -8.01 6.36 18.00
C LEU A 145 -8.72 5.50 16.94
N LEU A 146 -7.96 4.90 16.03
CA LEU A 146 -8.46 4.15 14.89
C LEU A 146 -8.93 2.74 15.21
N PHE A 147 -8.28 2.05 16.15
CA PHE A 147 -8.41 0.60 16.31
C PHE A 147 -8.76 0.18 17.73
N ALA A 148 -9.46 1.05 18.47
CA ALA A 148 -9.94 0.84 19.84
C ALA A 148 -8.91 0.12 20.73
N ALA A 149 -8.13 0.90 21.50
CA ALA A 149 -7.14 0.30 22.39
C ALA A 149 -7.81 -0.46 23.55
N SER A 150 -7.31 -1.67 23.81
CA SER A 150 -7.50 -2.38 25.08
C SER A 150 -7.01 -1.51 26.25
N SER A 151 -7.42 -1.84 27.48
CA SER A 151 -6.94 -1.19 28.70
C SER A 151 -5.41 -1.19 28.85
N ASP A 152 -4.70 -2.07 28.13
CA ASP A 152 -3.23 -2.11 28.06
C ASP A 152 -2.62 -1.25 26.93
N GLY A 153 -3.42 -0.44 26.23
CA GLY A 153 -2.99 0.47 25.18
C GLY A 153 -2.73 -0.20 23.82
N LYS A 154 -2.96 -1.50 23.70
CA LYS A 154 -2.80 -2.24 22.44
C LYS A 154 -4.07 -2.23 21.61
N PRO A 155 -3.98 -2.14 20.28
CA PRO A 155 -5.14 -2.33 19.41
C PRO A 155 -5.81 -3.67 19.69
N LEU A 156 -7.13 -3.66 19.92
CA LEU A 156 -7.89 -4.88 20.15
C LEU A 156 -7.98 -5.70 18.84
N GLY A 157 -7.87 -7.03 18.97
CA GLY A 157 -7.79 -7.97 17.84
C GLY A 157 -6.37 -8.38 17.41
N LEU A 158 -5.34 -7.76 18.02
CA LEU A 158 -3.92 -8.11 17.77
C LEU A 158 -3.22 -8.71 19.00
N SER A 159 -3.98 -9.15 20.02
CA SER A 159 -3.46 -9.61 21.32
C SER A 159 -2.56 -10.87 21.26
N GLY A 160 -2.48 -11.54 20.10
CA GLY A 160 -1.53 -12.64 19.84
C GLY A 160 -0.23 -12.22 19.12
N ALA A 161 -0.10 -10.97 18.67
CA ALA A 161 0.99 -10.54 17.80
C ALA A 161 2.26 -10.10 18.57
N ARG A 162 3.03 -11.03 19.15
CA ARG A 162 4.45 -10.77 19.51
C ARG A 162 5.22 -10.26 18.27
N GLY A 163 5.64 -8.99 18.28
CA GLY A 163 6.28 -8.30 17.15
C GLY A 163 5.76 -6.86 16.92
N LEU A 164 4.73 -6.46 17.66
CA LEU A 164 4.03 -5.16 17.57
C LEU A 164 4.85 -3.91 17.96
N ASP A 165 6.17 -3.97 18.01
CA ASP A 165 7.01 -2.79 18.29
C ASP A 165 7.17 -1.88 17.05
N THR A 166 6.50 -2.18 15.93
CA THR A 166 6.77 -1.56 14.62
C THR A 166 5.57 -0.99 13.88
N ALA A 167 4.38 -0.88 14.48
CA ALA A 167 3.20 -0.29 13.83
C ALA A 167 3.22 1.26 13.80
N LYS A 168 4.36 1.88 13.45
CA LYS A 168 4.40 3.32 13.14
C LYS A 168 3.82 3.62 11.75
N GLU A 169 3.63 2.59 10.94
CA GLU A 169 3.21 2.65 9.55
C GLU A 169 1.96 1.79 9.34
N MET A 170 0.99 2.36 8.64
CA MET A 170 -0.23 1.67 8.20
C MET A 170 -0.25 1.66 6.69
N SER A 171 -0.72 0.59 6.06
CA SER A 171 -0.97 0.69 4.62
C SER A 171 -2.17 1.60 4.38
N ILE A 172 -2.12 2.30 3.26
CA ILE A 172 -3.13 3.26 2.85
C ILE A 172 -3.60 2.92 1.44
N ALA A 173 -4.91 2.84 1.25
CA ALA A 173 -5.52 2.86 -0.08
C ALA A 173 -6.54 3.98 -0.11
N VAL A 174 -6.53 4.78 -1.17
CA VAL A 174 -7.40 5.96 -1.28
C VAL A 174 -7.91 6.13 -2.70
N THR A 175 -9.21 6.31 -2.82
CA THR A 175 -9.93 6.71 -4.03
C THR A 175 -10.52 8.12 -3.83
N GLU A 176 -11.30 8.60 -4.78
CA GLU A 176 -11.96 9.91 -4.64
C GLU A 176 -12.95 9.97 -3.47
N ASP A 177 -13.54 8.83 -3.11
CA ASP A 177 -14.67 8.70 -2.20
C ASP A 177 -14.40 7.76 -1.00
N ARG A 178 -13.37 6.93 -1.06
CA ARG A 178 -13.02 5.94 -0.03
C ARG A 178 -11.59 6.09 0.43
N LEU A 179 -11.39 5.92 1.73
CA LEU A 179 -10.09 5.77 2.36
C LEU A 179 -10.08 4.49 3.18
N TYR A 180 -9.01 3.72 3.04
CA TYR A 180 -8.75 2.51 3.79
C TYR A 180 -7.42 2.67 4.52
N LEU A 181 -7.45 2.51 5.84
CA LEU A 181 -6.26 2.45 6.68
C LEU A 181 -6.18 1.05 7.28
N THR A 182 -5.13 0.31 6.93
CA THR A 182 -4.95 -1.05 7.43
C THR A 182 -3.72 -1.13 8.31
N MET A 183 -3.93 -1.61 9.53
CA MET A 183 -2.87 -2.03 10.41
C MET A 183 -2.76 -3.55 10.30
N HIS A 184 -1.61 -3.99 9.82
CA HIS A 184 -1.39 -5.39 9.51
C HIS A 184 -0.96 -6.20 10.73
N GLY A 185 -1.37 -7.48 10.76
CA GLY A 185 -0.88 -8.46 11.71
C GLY A 185 0.51 -9.01 11.35
N LYS A 186 0.84 -10.18 11.90
CA LYS A 186 2.16 -10.81 11.72
C LYS A 186 2.35 -11.33 10.31
N MET A 187 3.57 -11.24 9.77
CA MET A 187 3.97 -12.09 8.65
C MET A 187 4.23 -13.51 9.17
N GLN A 188 3.55 -14.49 8.61
CA GLN A 188 3.71 -15.92 8.91
C GLN A 188 4.12 -16.66 7.65
N LEU A 189 5.00 -17.66 7.81
CA LEU A 189 5.37 -18.52 6.70
C LEU A 189 4.31 -19.62 6.56
N SER A 190 3.58 -19.61 5.44
CA SER A 190 2.66 -20.66 5.03
C SER A 190 3.31 -21.60 4.01
N PRO A 191 2.70 -22.77 3.71
CA PRO A 191 3.15 -23.64 2.61
C PRO A 191 3.20 -22.94 1.24
N ASN A 192 2.44 -21.85 1.06
CA ASN A 192 2.38 -21.06 -0.16
C ASN A 192 3.30 -19.81 -0.12
N GLY A 193 4.18 -19.72 0.88
CA GLY A 193 5.07 -18.58 1.09
C GLY A 193 4.65 -17.70 2.26
N TRP A 194 5.25 -16.51 2.36
CA TRP A 194 4.93 -15.53 3.40
C TRP A 194 3.51 -15.02 3.22
N VAL A 195 2.67 -15.22 4.23
CA VAL A 195 1.28 -14.76 4.29
C VAL A 195 1.13 -13.88 5.51
N GLN A 196 0.37 -12.81 5.36
CA GLN A 196 0.05 -11.93 6.46
C GLN A 196 -1.09 -12.54 7.27
N SER A 197 -0.83 -12.87 8.54
CA SER A 197 -1.84 -13.39 9.45
C SER A 197 -2.51 -12.23 10.17
N GLY A 198 -3.75 -11.97 9.79
CA GLY A 198 -4.64 -11.04 10.44
C GLY A 198 -4.33 -9.56 10.24
N GLY A 199 -5.14 -8.70 10.86
CA GLY A 199 -5.06 -7.25 10.73
C GLY A 199 -6.39 -6.59 11.06
N VAL A 200 -6.38 -5.26 11.09
CA VAL A 200 -7.58 -4.44 11.24
C VAL A 200 -7.57 -3.39 10.16
N ARG A 201 -8.70 -3.27 9.45
CA ARG A 201 -8.90 -2.28 8.39
C ARG A 201 -10.05 -1.36 8.75
N CYS A 202 -9.76 -0.06 8.79
CA CYS A 202 -10.79 0.97 8.93
C CYS A 202 -11.16 1.52 7.56
N TYR A 203 -12.47 1.66 7.36
CA TYR A 203 -13.10 2.17 6.16
C TYR A 203 -13.62 3.56 6.43
N PHE A 204 -13.35 4.47 5.51
CA PHE A 204 -13.86 5.82 5.58
C PHE A 204 -14.53 6.21 4.26
N GLU A 205 -15.53 7.07 4.38
CA GLU A 205 -16.09 7.80 3.25
C GLU A 205 -15.70 9.25 3.32
N ARG A 206 -15.53 9.88 2.16
CA ARG A 206 -15.27 11.31 2.10
C ARG A 206 -16.50 12.06 2.62
N SER A 207 -16.31 12.96 3.57
CA SER A 207 -17.39 13.85 4.00
C SER A 207 -17.57 14.91 2.92
N ALA A 208 -18.79 15.04 2.40
CA ALA A 208 -19.19 16.29 1.76
C ALA A 208 -19.06 17.41 2.82
N GLU A 209 -18.41 18.51 2.46
CA GLU A 209 -18.44 19.74 3.26
C GLU A 209 -19.83 20.39 3.22
#